data_AF-A0A643FM28-F1
#
_entry.id   AF-A0A643FM28-F1
#
_cell.length_a   1.000
_cell.length_b   1.000
_cell.length_c   1.000
_cell.angle_alpha   90.00
_cell.angle_beta   90.00
_cell.angle_gamma   90.00
#
_symmetry.space_group_name_H-M   'P 1'
#
loop_
_entity.id
_entity.type
_entity.pdbx_description
1 polymer ?
#
loop_
_entity_poly.entity_id
_entity_poly.type
_entity_poly.pdbx_seq_one_letter_code
_entity_poly.pdbx_strand_id
1 'polypeptide(L)'
;MELTVVPIAKPEATNFLFGQSHFIKTVDDIHEALAGAVPGIRFGLAFCEASGKRLVRWSGTDEAMIDLACQNALAIGAGHCFLLFLGDGFYPVNVLATVRAVPEVCRIYCATANPTEVVVAQTAQGRAVLGVVDGASPLGLESEADIAARRNLLREIGYKL
;
A
#
# COMPACT_ATOMS: atom_id res chain seq x y z
N MET A 1 -21.76 15.70 3.93
CA MET A 1 -20.65 14.99 3.30
C MET A 1 -19.46 15.92 3.31
N GLU A 2 -18.31 15.46 3.77
CA GLU A 2 -17.08 16.24 3.88
C GLU A 2 -15.94 15.52 3.16
N LEU A 3 -15.10 16.24 2.43
CA LEU A 3 -13.91 15.68 1.78
C LEU A 3 -12.67 16.10 2.56
N THR A 4 -11.82 15.13 2.90
CA THR A 4 -10.55 15.33 3.58
C THR A 4 -9.43 14.66 2.80
N VAL A 5 -8.28 15.31 2.74
CA VAL A 5 -7.05 14.75 2.18
C VAL A 5 -6.18 14.28 3.34
N VAL A 6 -5.84 12.99 3.37
CA VAL A 6 -5.06 12.37 4.45
C VAL A 6 -3.68 11.99 3.90
N PRO A 7 -2.58 12.64 4.33
CA PRO A 7 -1.24 12.27 3.90
C PRO A 7 -0.83 10.91 4.50
N ILE A 8 -0.11 10.11 3.73
CA ILE A 8 0.51 8.89 4.23
C ILE A 8 1.82 9.25 4.95
N ALA A 9 1.85 9.04 6.26
CA ALA A 9 3.03 9.25 7.08
C ALA A 9 3.99 8.06 6.92
N LYS A 10 5.15 8.30 6.32
CA LYS A 10 6.21 7.29 6.14
C LYS A 10 7.56 7.96 5.86
N PRO A 11 8.69 7.28 6.11
CA PRO A 11 9.98 7.68 5.55
C PRO A 11 9.93 7.72 4.01
N GLU A 12 10.72 8.61 3.40
CA GLU A 12 10.68 8.84 1.94
C GLU A 12 10.89 7.55 1.13
N ALA A 13 11.87 6.72 1.52
CA ALA A 13 12.22 5.50 0.78
C ALA A 13 11.25 4.31 0.99
N THR A 14 10.38 4.36 2.00
CA THR A 14 9.55 3.21 2.37
C THR A 14 8.46 2.97 1.33
N ASN A 15 8.41 1.74 0.81
CA ASN A 15 7.35 1.31 -0.11
C ASN A 15 6.12 0.85 0.66
N PHE A 16 4.94 1.06 0.10
CA PHE A 16 3.71 0.52 0.65
C PHE A 16 2.68 0.21 -0.43
N LEU A 17 1.72 -0.65 -0.07
CA LEU A 17 0.50 -0.90 -0.83
C LEU A 17 -0.69 -0.42 0.00
N PHE A 18 -1.66 0.19 -0.66
CA PHE A 18 -2.94 0.56 -0.07
C PHE A 18 -4.07 -0.06 -0.86
N GLY A 19 -4.97 -0.75 -0.19
CA GLY A 19 -6.04 -1.49 -0.85
C GLY A 19 -7.33 -1.55 -0.05
N GLN A 20 -8.29 -2.25 -0.62
CA GLN A 20 -9.56 -2.59 0.01
C GLN A 20 -9.76 -4.09 -0.02
N SER A 21 -10.28 -4.62 1.07
CA SER A 21 -10.50 -6.04 1.28
C SER A 21 -11.84 -6.28 2.00
N HIS A 22 -12.06 -7.47 2.55
CA HIS A 22 -13.19 -7.76 3.42
C HIS A 22 -12.88 -9.00 4.26
N PHE A 23 -13.63 -9.24 5.34
CA PHE A 23 -13.49 -10.43 6.19
C PHE A 23 -12.18 -10.51 7.00
N ILE A 24 -12.27 -11.05 8.21
CA ILE A 24 -11.19 -10.98 9.21
C ILE A 24 -9.94 -11.77 8.82
N LYS A 25 -10.11 -12.82 7.99
CA LYS A 25 -9.02 -13.67 7.49
C LYS A 25 -8.04 -12.92 6.59
N THR A 26 -8.40 -11.73 6.08
CA THR A 26 -7.50 -10.80 5.34
C THR A 26 -6.13 -10.65 6.00
N VAL A 27 -6.10 -10.54 7.32
CA VAL A 27 -4.86 -10.23 8.06
C VAL A 27 -3.87 -11.38 7.95
N ASP A 28 -4.33 -12.60 8.25
CA ASP A 28 -3.49 -13.80 8.22
C ASP A 28 -3.17 -14.19 6.77
N ASP A 29 -4.12 -14.06 5.84
CA ASP A 29 -3.91 -14.51 4.46
C ASP A 29 -2.97 -13.60 3.68
N ILE A 30 -3.05 -12.27 3.88
CA ILE A 30 -2.03 -11.38 3.31
C ILE A 30 -0.67 -11.64 3.97
N HIS A 31 -0.62 -11.88 5.28
CA HIS A 31 0.65 -12.21 5.95
C HIS A 31 1.30 -13.46 5.36
N GLU A 32 0.56 -14.57 5.30
CA GLU A 32 1.03 -15.84 4.75
C GLU A 32 1.42 -15.71 3.27
N ALA A 33 0.63 -14.98 2.49
CA ALA A 33 0.91 -14.74 1.09
C ALA A 33 2.24 -13.97 0.89
N LEU A 34 2.55 -13.00 1.76
CA LEU A 34 3.84 -12.32 1.73
C LEU A 34 4.99 -13.23 2.16
N ALA A 35 4.85 -13.91 3.29
CA ALA A 35 5.87 -14.82 3.82
C ALA A 35 6.22 -15.95 2.82
N GLY A 36 5.24 -16.41 2.05
CA GLY A 36 5.43 -17.40 0.99
C GLY A 36 6.00 -16.84 -0.33
N ALA A 37 5.87 -15.53 -0.60
CA ALA A 37 6.32 -14.91 -1.84
C ALA A 37 7.81 -14.54 -1.83
N VAL A 38 8.31 -14.03 -0.71
CA VAL A 38 9.70 -13.55 -0.60
C VAL A 38 10.32 -14.03 0.72
N PRO A 39 11.33 -14.91 0.68
CA PRO A 39 12.01 -15.37 1.89
C PRO A 39 12.61 -14.19 2.69
N GLY A 40 12.31 -14.15 3.99
CA GLY A 40 12.83 -13.12 4.89
C GLY A 40 12.20 -11.73 4.70
N ILE A 41 11.05 -11.63 4.04
CA ILE A 41 10.35 -10.36 3.85
C ILE A 41 10.05 -9.66 5.18
N ARG A 42 10.40 -8.37 5.23
CA ARG A 42 10.08 -7.47 6.33
C ARG A 42 8.90 -6.59 5.94
N PHE A 43 7.82 -6.65 6.70
CA PHE A 43 6.62 -5.87 6.41
C PHE A 43 5.76 -5.64 7.65
N GLY A 44 4.82 -4.70 7.52
CA GLY A 44 3.75 -4.48 8.46
C GLY A 44 2.43 -4.26 7.74
N LEU A 45 1.37 -4.90 8.24
CA LEU A 45 0.04 -4.90 7.68
C LEU A 45 -0.95 -4.37 8.71
N ALA A 46 -1.86 -3.51 8.29
CA ALA A 46 -3.02 -3.08 9.05
C ALA A 46 -4.29 -3.18 8.20
N PHE A 47 -5.39 -3.65 8.78
CA PHE A 47 -6.70 -3.83 8.16
C PHE A 47 -7.79 -3.24 9.05
N CYS A 48 -8.66 -2.39 8.49
CA CYS A 48 -9.74 -1.74 9.23
C CYS A 48 -11.00 -2.63 9.26
N GLU A 49 -11.27 -3.30 10.37
CA GLU A 49 -12.52 -4.04 10.56
C GLU A 49 -13.73 -3.07 10.48
N ALA A 50 -14.70 -3.34 9.60
CA ALA A 50 -15.81 -2.40 9.35
C ALA A 50 -17.09 -2.71 10.14
N SER A 51 -17.12 -3.80 10.91
CA SER A 51 -18.27 -4.22 11.70
C SER A 51 -17.83 -4.81 13.06
N GLY A 52 -18.79 -5.12 13.93
CA GLY A 52 -18.47 -5.70 15.24
C GLY A 52 -17.62 -4.77 16.10
N LYS A 53 -16.42 -5.23 16.49
CA LYS A 53 -15.51 -4.45 17.36
C LYS A 53 -14.86 -3.26 16.63
N ARG A 54 -14.82 -3.28 15.29
CA ARG A 54 -14.31 -2.21 14.43
C ARG A 54 -12.88 -1.79 14.79
N LEU A 55 -12.01 -2.76 15.04
CA LEU A 55 -10.62 -2.51 15.39
C LEU A 55 -9.74 -2.49 14.14
N VAL A 56 -8.65 -1.73 14.21
CA VAL A 56 -7.52 -1.95 13.30
C VAL A 56 -6.86 -3.26 13.70
N ARG A 57 -6.87 -4.22 12.78
CA ARG A 57 -6.25 -5.53 12.91
C ARG A 57 -4.91 -5.49 12.20
N TRP A 58 -3.91 -6.18 12.71
CA TRP A 58 -2.56 -6.03 12.21
C TRP A 58 -1.78 -7.33 12.31
N SER A 59 -0.76 -7.43 11.48
CA SER A 59 0.21 -8.51 11.46
C SER A 59 1.47 -8.04 10.73
N GLY A 60 2.58 -8.76 10.85
CA GLY A 60 3.80 -8.41 10.14
C GLY A 60 5.03 -9.07 10.74
N THR A 61 6.17 -8.74 10.16
CA THR A 61 7.49 -9.28 10.53
C THR A 61 8.46 -8.18 10.94
N ASP A 62 8.04 -6.91 10.89
CA ASP A 62 8.85 -5.74 11.25
C ASP A 62 7.98 -4.76 12.06
N GLU A 63 8.35 -4.52 13.32
CA GLU A 63 7.56 -3.69 14.25
C GLU A 63 7.38 -2.25 13.75
N ALA A 64 8.44 -1.65 13.18
CA ALA A 64 8.36 -0.28 12.67
C ALA A 64 7.40 -0.19 11.48
N MET A 65 7.36 -1.20 10.61
CA MET A 65 6.39 -1.24 9.51
C MET A 65 4.97 -1.48 10.00
N ILE A 66 4.78 -2.29 11.06
CA ILE A 66 3.47 -2.52 11.68
C ILE A 66 2.92 -1.22 12.27
N ASP A 67 3.78 -0.46 12.96
CA ASP A 67 3.42 0.82 13.54
C ASP A 67 2.99 1.82 12.46
N LEU A 68 3.76 1.93 11.37
CA LEU A 68 3.39 2.75 10.21
C LEU A 68 2.03 2.33 9.63
N ALA A 69 1.80 1.03 9.46
CA ALA A 69 0.54 0.51 8.93
C ALA A 69 -0.64 0.90 9.83
N CYS A 70 -0.52 0.69 11.14
CA CYS A 70 -1.56 0.99 12.11
C CYS A 70 -1.87 2.49 12.20
N GLN A 71 -0.83 3.32 12.27
CA GLN A 71 -0.99 4.79 12.37
C GLN A 71 -1.71 5.35 11.15
N ASN A 72 -1.32 4.94 9.94
CA ASN A 72 -1.97 5.39 8.72
C ASN A 72 -3.38 4.83 8.57
N ALA A 73 -3.63 3.58 8.97
CA ALA A 73 -4.97 3.00 8.97
C ALA A 73 -5.94 3.78 9.87
N LEU A 74 -5.49 4.19 11.06
CA LEU A 74 -6.24 5.03 11.98
C LEU A 74 -6.51 6.43 11.39
N ALA A 75 -5.52 7.04 10.75
CA ALA A 75 -5.66 8.36 10.14
C ALA A 75 -6.66 8.34 8.96
N ILE A 76 -6.64 7.29 8.13
CA ILE A 76 -7.58 7.14 7.02
C ILE A 76 -8.98 6.80 7.55
N GLY A 77 -9.09 5.87 8.49
CA GLY A 77 -10.33 5.54 9.20
C GLY A 77 -11.46 5.01 8.31
N ALA A 78 -11.15 4.48 7.13
CA ALA A 78 -12.13 3.92 6.21
C ALA A 78 -12.30 2.42 6.46
N GLY A 79 -13.53 1.96 6.61
CA GLY A 79 -13.82 0.53 6.83
C GLY A 79 -13.31 -0.33 5.67
N HIS A 80 -12.77 -1.49 6.02
CA HIS A 80 -12.27 -2.50 5.08
C HIS A 80 -11.10 -2.06 4.18
N CYS A 81 -10.44 -0.94 4.46
CA CYS A 81 -9.17 -0.64 3.83
C CYS A 81 -8.02 -1.39 4.54
N PHE A 82 -6.93 -1.62 3.82
CA PHE A 82 -5.70 -2.14 4.40
C PHE A 82 -4.47 -1.39 3.89
N LEU A 83 -3.45 -1.28 4.73
CA LEU A 83 -2.13 -0.78 4.37
C LEU A 83 -1.09 -1.84 4.65
N LEU A 84 -0.16 -1.99 3.71
CA LEU A 84 0.96 -2.91 3.78
C LEU A 84 2.25 -2.13 3.52
N PHE A 85 3.05 -1.90 4.55
CA PHE A 85 4.37 -1.27 4.44
C PHE A 85 5.45 -2.34 4.29
N LEU A 86 6.40 -2.09 3.40
CA LEU A 86 7.51 -2.98 3.10
C LEU A 86 8.80 -2.38 3.65
N GLY A 87 9.58 -3.21 4.37
CA GLY A 87 10.91 -2.84 4.83
C GLY A 87 11.90 -2.68 3.68
N ASP A 88 13.06 -2.10 3.98
CA ASP A 88 14.08 -1.80 2.98
C ASP A 88 14.51 -3.03 2.17
N GLY A 89 14.68 -2.83 0.86
CA GLY A 89 15.05 -3.90 -0.08
C GLY A 89 13.89 -4.73 -0.61
N PHE A 90 12.66 -4.52 -0.11
CA PHE A 90 11.44 -5.15 -0.62
C PHE A 90 10.60 -4.15 -1.40
N TYR A 91 10.19 -4.53 -2.60
CA TYR A 91 9.48 -3.65 -3.52
C TYR A 91 8.09 -4.19 -3.85
N PRO A 92 7.12 -3.33 -4.16
CA PRO A 92 5.78 -3.78 -4.49
C PRO A 92 5.73 -4.76 -5.66
N VAL A 93 6.62 -4.62 -6.65
CA VAL A 93 6.72 -5.57 -7.77
C VAL A 93 6.97 -7.02 -7.33
N ASN A 94 7.57 -7.24 -6.15
CA ASN A 94 7.80 -8.58 -5.62
C ASN A 94 6.52 -9.26 -5.11
N VAL A 95 5.52 -8.50 -4.66
CA VAL A 95 4.37 -9.03 -3.91
C VAL A 95 3.00 -8.64 -4.48
N LEU A 96 2.93 -7.65 -5.38
CA LEU A 96 1.66 -7.07 -5.82
C LEU A 96 0.74 -8.08 -6.53
N ALA A 97 1.30 -9.03 -7.28
CA ALA A 97 0.52 -10.10 -7.90
C ALA A 97 -0.06 -11.06 -6.83
N THR A 98 0.77 -11.43 -5.85
CA THR A 98 0.41 -12.30 -4.74
C THR A 98 -0.69 -11.69 -3.87
N VAL A 99 -0.56 -10.42 -3.49
CA VAL A 99 -1.59 -9.70 -2.71
C VAL A 99 -2.90 -9.61 -3.50
N ARG A 100 -2.86 -9.34 -4.81
CA ARG A 100 -4.07 -9.32 -5.65
C ARG A 100 -4.77 -10.67 -5.77
N ALA A 101 -4.04 -11.77 -5.57
CA ALA A 101 -4.59 -13.12 -5.63
C ALA A 101 -5.22 -13.58 -4.31
N VAL A 102 -5.03 -12.83 -3.21
CA VAL A 102 -5.69 -13.13 -1.93
C VAL A 102 -7.20 -12.97 -2.10
N PRO A 103 -8.02 -14.00 -1.78
CA PRO A 103 -9.46 -14.01 -2.08
C PRO A 103 -10.24 -12.82 -1.48
N GLU A 104 -9.81 -12.35 -0.32
CA GLU A 104 -10.42 -11.23 0.39
C GLU A 104 -10.12 -9.88 -0.27
N VAL A 105 -9.09 -9.75 -1.11
CA VAL A 105 -8.66 -8.47 -1.68
C VAL A 105 -9.58 -8.05 -2.82
N CYS A 106 -10.30 -6.95 -2.62
CA CYS A 106 -11.22 -6.41 -3.62
C CYS A 106 -10.50 -5.54 -4.66
N ARG A 107 -9.54 -4.71 -4.22
CA ARG A 107 -8.74 -3.84 -5.10
C ARG A 107 -7.49 -3.29 -4.40
N ILE A 108 -6.55 -2.82 -5.21
CA ILE A 108 -5.38 -2.02 -4.79
C ILE A 108 -5.56 -0.61 -5.35
N TYR A 109 -5.43 0.41 -4.50
CA TYR A 109 -5.47 1.82 -4.89
C TYR A 109 -4.13 2.30 -5.44
N CYS A 110 -3.03 2.01 -4.72
CA CYS A 110 -1.67 2.33 -5.15
C CYS A 110 -0.66 1.36 -4.53
N ALA A 111 0.55 1.39 -5.09
CA ALA A 111 1.70 0.61 -4.68
C ALA A 111 2.97 1.39 -5.03
N THR A 112 3.55 2.10 -4.05
CA THR A 112 4.50 3.19 -4.34
C THR A 112 5.46 3.48 -3.18
N ALA A 113 6.55 4.18 -3.47
CA ALA A 113 7.41 4.85 -2.50
C ALA A 113 7.23 6.37 -2.51
N ASN A 114 6.45 6.93 -3.43
CA ASN A 114 6.28 8.39 -3.54
C ASN A 114 5.52 8.95 -2.32
N PRO A 115 5.66 10.26 -2.04
CA PRO A 115 4.69 10.98 -1.22
C PRO A 115 3.27 10.71 -1.73
N THR A 116 2.37 10.33 -0.82
CA THR A 116 1.01 9.92 -1.20
C THR A 116 -0.02 10.57 -0.29
N GLU A 117 -1.13 10.98 -0.88
CA GLU A 117 -2.31 11.45 -0.16
C GLU A 117 -3.53 10.59 -0.50
N VAL A 118 -4.40 10.35 0.49
CA VAL A 118 -5.66 9.62 0.32
C VAL A 118 -6.82 10.61 0.36
N VAL A 119 -7.63 10.62 -0.70
CA VAL A 119 -8.85 11.44 -0.76
C VAL A 119 -9.98 10.65 -0.12
N VAL A 120 -10.49 11.15 1.01
CA VAL A 120 -11.51 10.48 1.82
C VAL A 120 -12.79 11.31 1.86
N ALA A 121 -13.93 10.67 1.64
CA ALA A 121 -15.25 11.25 1.88
C ALA A 121 -15.84 10.74 3.19
N GLN A 122 -16.31 11.64 4.04
CA GLN A 122 -17.04 11.31 5.26
C GLN A 122 -18.53 11.58 5.11
N THR A 123 -19.33 10.59 5.50
CA THR A 123 -20.80 10.65 5.58
C THR A 123 -21.24 10.41 7.02
N ALA A 124 -22.56 10.38 7.25
CA ALA A 124 -23.10 10.01 8.56
C ALA A 124 -22.80 8.54 8.95
N GLN A 125 -22.60 7.65 7.97
CA GLN A 125 -22.33 6.23 8.22
C GLN A 125 -20.84 5.94 8.50
N GLY A 126 -19.94 6.65 7.83
CA GLY A 126 -18.51 6.37 7.90
C GLY A 126 -17.70 7.07 6.81
N ARG A 127 -16.48 6.56 6.57
CA ARG A 127 -15.51 7.12 5.64
C ARG A 127 -15.31 6.19 4.43
N ALA A 128 -15.22 6.79 3.25
CA ALA A 128 -14.99 6.10 1.98
C ALA A 128 -13.73 6.65 1.31
N VAL A 129 -12.92 5.75 0.75
CA VAL A 129 -11.76 6.13 -0.07
C VAL A 129 -12.24 6.43 -1.49
N LEU A 130 -12.06 7.68 -1.93
CA LEU A 130 -12.41 8.11 -3.27
C LEU A 130 -11.26 7.89 -4.27
N GLY A 131 -10.02 8.00 -3.80
CA GLY A 131 -8.83 7.87 -4.63
C GLY A 131 -7.55 8.22 -3.87
N VAL A 132 -6.46 8.28 -4.61
CA VAL A 132 -5.12 8.60 -4.11
C VAL A 132 -4.42 9.59 -5.03
N VAL A 133 -3.57 10.42 -4.46
CA VAL A 133 -2.58 11.25 -5.16
C VAL A 133 -1.22 10.59 -4.94
N ASP A 134 -0.68 9.93 -5.96
CA ASP A 134 0.61 9.22 -5.90
C ASP A 134 1.69 10.04 -6.62
N GLY A 135 2.54 10.72 -5.84
CA GLY A 135 3.59 11.58 -6.37
C GLY A 135 3.07 12.85 -7.06
N ALA A 136 3.85 13.34 -8.02
CA ALA A 136 3.62 14.62 -8.70
C ALA A 136 3.06 14.43 -10.12
N SER A 137 2.45 15.50 -10.66
CA SER A 137 1.99 15.53 -12.05
C SER A 137 3.15 15.51 -13.06
N PRO A 138 2.95 14.94 -14.26
CA PRO A 138 3.97 14.93 -15.30
C PRO A 138 4.32 16.35 -15.78
N LEU A 139 5.60 16.60 -16.06
CA LEU A 139 6.11 17.90 -16.53
C LEU A 139 6.32 17.97 -18.04
N GLY A 140 6.11 16.86 -18.76
CA GLY A 140 6.32 16.78 -20.21
C GLY A 140 6.32 15.34 -20.71
N LEU A 141 6.72 15.18 -21.98
CA LEU A 141 6.94 13.89 -22.62
C LEU A 141 8.44 13.55 -22.63
N GLU A 142 8.75 12.27 -22.51
CA GLU A 142 10.13 11.79 -22.61
C GLU A 142 10.72 12.02 -24.02
N SER A 143 11.99 12.41 -24.07
CA SER A 143 12.78 12.46 -25.31
C SER A 143 13.37 11.08 -25.66
N GLU A 144 13.91 10.91 -26.87
CA GLU A 144 14.66 9.69 -27.22
C GLU A 144 15.85 9.41 -26.28
N ALA A 145 16.49 10.46 -25.75
CA ALA A 145 17.56 10.32 -24.78
C ALA A 145 17.04 9.79 -23.43
N ASP A 146 15.87 10.27 -22.98
CA ASP A 146 15.21 9.79 -21.76
C ASP A 146 14.76 8.34 -21.90
N ILE A 147 14.24 7.96 -23.08
CA ILE A 147 13.89 6.57 -23.41
C ILE A 147 15.11 5.66 -23.30
N ALA A 148 16.24 6.08 -23.88
CA ALA A 148 17.49 5.33 -23.81
C ALA A 148 17.96 5.19 -22.36
N ALA A 149 17.93 6.28 -21.59
CA ALA A 149 18.34 6.30 -20.18
C ALA A 149 17.50 5.35 -19.32
N ARG A 150 16.16 5.42 -19.36
CA ARG A 150 15.32 4.52 -18.54
C ARG A 150 15.44 3.05 -18.94
N ARG A 151 15.68 2.76 -20.23
CA ARG A 151 15.91 1.38 -20.71
C ARG A 151 17.26 0.85 -20.24
N ASN A 152 18.29 1.69 -20.24
CA ASN A 152 19.62 1.32 -19.74
C ASN A 152 19.60 1.08 -18.24
N LEU A 153 18.94 1.96 -17.47
CA LEU A 153 18.75 1.77 -16.03
C LEU A 153 18.19 0.38 -15.72
N LEU A 154 17.10 -0.04 -16.39
CA LEU A 154 16.49 -1.37 -16.15
C LEU A 154 17.45 -2.55 -16.42
N ARG A 155 18.42 -2.40 -17.34
CA ARG A 155 19.46 -3.40 -17.57
C ARG A 155 20.54 -3.35 -16.50
N GLU A 156 20.96 -2.15 -16.10
CA GLU A 156 21.94 -1.94 -15.02
C GLU A 156 21.46 -2.52 -13.69
N ILE A 157 20.17 -2.35 -13.37
CA ILE A 157 19.57 -2.94 -12.16
C ILE A 157 19.05 -4.38 -12.37
N GLY A 158 19.35 -5.00 -13.52
CA GLY A 158 19.14 -6.44 -13.76
C GLY A 158 17.70 -6.90 -14.03
N TYR A 159 16.76 -5.99 -14.26
CA TYR A 159 15.36 -6.33 -14.57
C TYR A 159 15.12 -6.64 -16.05
N LYS A 160 16.07 -6.33 -16.93
CA LYS A 160 16.03 -6.61 -18.37
C LYS A 160 17.37 -7.13 -18.87
N LEU A 161 17.31 -8.09 -19.81
CA LEU A 161 18.44 -8.63 -20.57
C LEU A 161 18.61 -7.86 -21.88
#